data_AF-A0A3S5AIG3-F1
#
_entry.id   AF-A0A3S5AIG3-F1
#
_cell.length_a   1.000
_cell.length_b   1.000
_cell.length_c   1.000
_cell.angle_alpha   90.00
_cell.angle_beta   90.00
_cell.angle_gamma   90.00
#
_symmetry.space_group_name_H-M   'P 1'
#
loop_
_entity.id
_entity.type
_entity.pdbx_description
1 polymer ?
#
loop_
_entity_poly.entity_id
_entity_poly.type
_entity_poly.pdbx_seq_one_letter_code
_entity_poly.pdbx_strand_id
1 'polypeptide(L)'
;MVLDCANRALGVPSSWADQRWSPAAVHSRDLVALLRLLVALARRFAPAIRLPKGVHLTVLIVRKLNGMLQHRRQAEPITEKLDESDADSERDAISALVDCAVPEKLIAFQETLLGFVNRHLAKLNLQVTNLETQVGI
;
A
#
# COMPACT_ATOMS: atom_id res chain seq x y z
N MET A 1 5.77 -7.36 -24.97
CA MET A 1 7.09 -6.83 -24.55
C MET A 1 7.27 -7.08 -23.04
N VAL A 2 8.50 -7.01 -22.50
CA VAL A 2 8.77 -7.25 -21.06
C VAL A 2 7.93 -6.33 -20.15
N LEU A 3 7.72 -5.08 -20.58
CA LEU A 3 6.91 -4.10 -19.83
C LEU A 3 5.43 -4.50 -19.72
N ASP A 4 4.84 -5.11 -20.76
CA ASP A 4 3.45 -5.61 -20.70
C ASP A 4 3.30 -6.76 -19.70
N CYS A 5 4.33 -7.60 -19.57
CA CYS A 5 4.35 -8.65 -18.55
C CYS A 5 4.44 -8.04 -17.16
N ALA A 6 5.27 -7.02 -16.95
CA ALA A 6 5.35 -6.29 -15.69
C ALA A 6 4.02 -5.61 -15.33
N ASN A 7 3.37 -4.94 -16.28
CA ASN A 7 2.07 -4.29 -16.07
C ASN A 7 0.97 -5.30 -15.67
N ARG A 8 0.95 -6.47 -16.34
CA ARG A 8 0.05 -7.57 -15.96
C ARG A 8 0.35 -8.11 -14.56
N ALA A 9 1.63 -8.29 -14.23
CA ALA A 9 2.04 -8.79 -12.91
C ALA A 9 1.72 -7.78 -11.78
N LEU A 10 1.78 -6.49 -12.07
CA LEU A 10 1.36 -5.41 -11.18
C LEU A 10 -0.16 -5.31 -11.05
N GLY A 11 -0.92 -5.81 -12.03
CA GLY A 11 -2.39 -5.75 -12.05
C GLY A 11 -2.94 -4.34 -12.30
N VAL A 12 -2.18 -3.47 -12.96
CA VAL A 12 -2.57 -2.08 -13.23
C VAL A 12 -3.20 -1.93 -14.61
N PRO A 13 -4.18 -1.03 -14.80
CA PRO A 13 -4.72 -0.71 -16.12
C PRO A 13 -3.63 -0.18 -17.07
N SER A 14 -3.70 -0.54 -18.34
CA SER A 14 -2.73 -0.10 -19.37
C SER A 14 -2.69 1.42 -19.51
N SER A 15 -3.84 2.07 -19.55
CA SER A 15 -3.93 3.55 -19.63
C SER A 15 -3.28 4.25 -18.45
N TRP A 16 -3.37 3.67 -17.26
CA TRP A 16 -2.76 4.20 -16.05
C TRP A 16 -1.24 3.98 -16.06
N ALA A 17 -0.79 2.80 -16.50
CA ALA A 17 0.63 2.50 -16.66
C ALA A 17 1.28 3.41 -17.70
N ASP A 18 0.62 3.66 -18.84
CA ASP A 18 1.13 4.53 -19.90
C ASP A 18 1.32 5.98 -19.46
N GLN A 19 0.48 6.47 -18.55
CA GLN A 19 0.64 7.81 -17.95
C GLN A 19 1.83 7.91 -16.99
N ARG A 20 2.26 6.80 -16.38
CA ARG A 20 3.31 6.78 -15.35
C ARG A 20 4.67 6.30 -15.87
N TRP A 21 4.69 5.31 -16.75
CA TRP A 21 5.88 4.69 -17.32
C TRP A 21 5.62 4.13 -18.74
N SER A 22 5.31 5.00 -19.70
CA SER A 22 5.13 4.55 -21.09
C SER A 22 6.36 3.78 -21.62
N PRO A 23 6.18 2.85 -22.59
CA PRO A 23 7.29 2.12 -23.20
C PRO A 23 8.40 3.04 -23.73
N ALA A 24 8.01 4.18 -24.32
CA ALA A 24 8.95 5.19 -24.81
C ALA A 24 9.76 5.83 -23.68
N ALA A 25 9.12 6.20 -22.56
CA ALA A 25 9.79 6.80 -21.41
C ALA A 25 10.79 5.82 -20.75
N VAL A 26 10.41 4.56 -20.61
CA VAL A 26 11.30 3.51 -20.09
C VAL A 26 12.49 3.31 -21.03
N HIS A 27 12.25 3.26 -22.34
CA HIS A 27 13.30 3.09 -23.34
C HIS A 27 14.28 4.26 -23.38
N SER A 28 13.78 5.49 -23.22
CA SER A 28 14.61 6.70 -23.14
C SER A 28 15.28 6.91 -21.78
N ARG A 29 15.16 5.93 -20.86
CA ARG A 29 15.69 6.00 -19.49
C ARG A 29 15.18 7.22 -18.71
N ASP A 30 13.93 7.58 -18.90
CA ASP A 30 13.29 8.62 -18.10
C ASP A 30 13.30 8.20 -16.63
N LEU A 31 13.99 8.99 -15.80
CA LEU A 31 14.23 8.64 -14.40
C LEU A 31 12.92 8.57 -13.60
N VAL A 32 11.96 9.45 -13.89
CA VAL A 32 10.69 9.49 -13.17
C VAL A 32 9.88 8.23 -13.50
N ALA A 33 9.79 7.86 -14.77
CA ALA A 33 9.12 6.63 -15.21
C ALA A 33 9.77 5.38 -14.61
N LEU A 34 11.10 5.28 -14.65
CA LEU A 34 11.84 4.15 -14.10
C LEU A 34 11.65 4.02 -12.59
N LEU A 35 11.76 5.13 -11.84
CA LEU A 35 11.55 5.10 -10.39
C LEU A 35 10.11 4.71 -10.03
N ARG A 36 9.11 5.25 -10.73
CA ARG A 36 7.70 4.87 -10.51
C ARG A 36 7.47 3.37 -10.76
N LEU A 37 8.04 2.82 -11.83
CA LEU A 37 7.96 1.39 -12.12
C LEU A 37 8.65 0.55 -11.04
N LEU A 38 9.86 0.93 -10.62
CA LEU A 38 10.60 0.25 -9.55
C LEU A 38 9.86 0.30 -8.22
N VAL A 39 9.27 1.45 -7.86
CA VAL A 39 8.43 1.60 -6.66
C VAL A 39 7.23 0.67 -6.73
N ALA A 40 6.54 0.59 -7.86
CA ALA A 40 5.40 -0.33 -8.03
C ALA A 40 5.81 -1.80 -7.89
N LEU A 41 6.94 -2.19 -8.50
CA LEU A 41 7.50 -3.54 -8.37
C LEU A 41 7.91 -3.85 -6.93
N ALA A 42 8.60 -2.93 -6.25
CA ALA A 42 9.02 -3.10 -4.87
C ALA A 42 7.81 -3.24 -3.92
N ARG A 43 6.78 -2.42 -4.10
CA ARG A 43 5.54 -2.52 -3.31
C ARG A 43 4.84 -3.88 -3.49
N ARG A 44 4.84 -4.42 -4.72
CA ARG A 44 4.14 -5.68 -5.02
C ARG A 44 4.94 -6.92 -4.62
N PHE A 45 6.24 -6.92 -4.86
CA PHE A 45 7.09 -8.12 -4.78
C PHE A 45 8.11 -8.08 -3.64
N ALA A 46 8.30 -6.94 -2.99
CA ALA A 46 9.22 -6.77 -1.85
C ALA A 46 8.54 -6.03 -0.68
N PRO A 47 7.44 -6.57 -0.11
CA PRO A 47 6.67 -5.90 0.96
C PRO A 47 7.46 -5.62 2.25
N ALA A 48 8.59 -6.33 2.45
CA ALA A 48 9.52 -6.08 3.54
C ALA A 48 10.26 -4.74 3.41
N ILE A 49 10.39 -4.19 2.19
CA ILE A 49 11.04 -2.91 1.94
C ILE A 49 10.04 -1.79 2.24
N ARG A 50 10.32 -1.01 3.30
CA ARG A 50 9.55 0.19 3.64
C ARG A 50 10.05 1.37 2.81
N LEU A 51 9.28 1.79 1.82
CA LEU A 51 9.60 2.97 1.02
C LEU A 51 9.20 4.26 1.75
N PRO A 52 10.04 5.31 1.72
CA PRO A 52 9.69 6.61 2.28
C PRO A 52 8.48 7.22 1.56
N LYS A 53 7.61 7.89 2.32
CA LYS A 53 6.37 8.50 1.83
C LYS A 53 6.63 9.91 1.27
N GLY A 54 5.81 10.35 0.32
CA GLY A 54 5.84 11.72 -0.21
C GLY A 54 7.12 12.14 -0.94
N VAL A 55 7.93 11.17 -1.39
CA VAL A 55 9.14 11.43 -2.17
C VAL A 55 8.75 11.90 -3.55
N HIS A 56 9.35 13.00 -3.99
CA HIS A 56 9.15 13.58 -5.31
C HIS A 56 10.48 14.03 -5.89
N LEU A 57 10.58 14.04 -7.21
CA LEU A 57 11.69 14.62 -7.94
C LEU A 57 11.31 16.01 -8.44
N THR A 58 12.21 16.97 -8.33
CA THR A 58 12.04 18.27 -8.99
C THR A 58 12.70 18.22 -10.36
N VAL A 59 11.88 18.18 -11.41
CA VAL A 59 12.33 18.17 -12.81
C VAL A 59 12.40 19.60 -13.31
N LEU A 60 13.53 19.99 -13.90
CA LEU A 60 13.68 21.27 -14.60
C LEU A 60 13.38 21.06 -16.09
N ILE A 61 12.23 21.58 -16.52
CA ILE A 61 11.83 21.56 -17.92
C ILE A 61 12.38 22.82 -18.57
N VAL A 62 13.24 22.66 -19.58
CA VAL A 62 13.78 23.76 -20.38
C VAL A 62 13.25 23.62 -21.81
N ARG A 63 12.66 24.69 -22.34
CA ARG A 63 12.15 24.76 -23.70
C ARG A 63 12.72 25.98 -24.40
N LYS A 64 13.15 25.82 -25.65
CA LYS A 64 13.54 26.95 -26.50
C LYS A 64 12.32 27.41 -27.28
N LEU A 65 11.84 28.63 -27.02
CA LEU A 65 10.70 29.25 -27.68
C LEU A 65 11.16 30.58 -28.28
N ASN A 66 10.99 30.73 -29.60
CA ASN A 66 11.38 31.95 -30.34
C ASN A 66 12.84 32.39 -30.09
N GLY A 67 13.76 31.42 -29.99
CA GLY A 67 15.17 31.71 -29.71
C GLY A 67 15.53 31.91 -28.24
N MET A 68 14.55 32.06 -27.34
CA MET A 68 14.76 32.21 -25.90
C MET A 68 14.58 30.89 -25.14
N LEU A 69 15.38 30.68 -24.10
CA LEU A 69 15.20 29.55 -23.18
C LEU A 69 14.19 29.92 -22.09
N GLN A 70 13.05 29.23 -22.10
CA GLN A 70 12.10 29.23 -21.00
C GLN A 70 12.38 28.01 -20.13
N HIS A 71 12.33 28.19 -18.80
CA HIS A 71 12.49 27.08 -17.87
C HIS A 71 11.39 27.09 -16.81
N ARG A 72 11.01 25.89 -16.36
CA ARG A 72 10.06 25.70 -15.26
C ARG A 72 10.49 24.50 -14.43
N ARG A 73 10.33 24.61 -13.11
CA ARG A 73 10.44 23.47 -12.19
C ARG A 73 9.08 22.79 -12.04
N GLN A 74 9.07 21.47 -12.09
CA GLN A 74 7.89 20.63 -11.92
C GLN A 74 8.22 19.54 -10.90
N ALA A 75 7.38 19.41 -9.88
CA ALA A 75 7.51 18.33 -8.90
C ALA A 75 6.79 17.08 -9.42
N GLU A 76 7.53 15.99 -9.57
CA GLU A 76 7.04 14.69 -10.02
C GLU A 76 7.00 13.72 -8.83
N PRO A 77 5.81 13.34 -8.33
CA PRO A 77 5.71 12.41 -7.21
C PRO A 77 6.20 11.02 -7.61
N ILE A 78 7.02 10.41 -6.75
CA ILE A 78 7.59 9.06 -6.89
C ILE A 78 6.89 8.10 -5.93
N THR A 79 6.67 8.52 -4.69
CA THR A 79 5.85 7.78 -3.72
C THR A 79 4.65 8.62 -3.31
N GLU A 80 3.51 7.95 -3.13
CA GLU A 80 2.30 8.61 -2.65
C GLU A 80 2.52 9.23 -1.26
N LYS A 81 1.85 10.36 -1.04
CA LYS A 81 1.60 10.86 0.31
C LYS A 81 0.46 9.99 0.85
N LEU A 82 0.57 9.56 2.10
CA LEU A 82 -0.55 8.89 2.76
C LEU A 82 -1.75 9.85 2.66
N ASP A 83 -2.77 9.52 1.90
CA ASP A 83 -4.08 10.06 2.23
C ASP A 83 -4.42 9.46 3.60
N GLU A 84 -5.04 10.24 4.48
CA GLU A 84 -5.40 9.83 5.85
C GLU A 84 -6.23 8.53 5.92
N SER A 85 -6.71 8.03 4.77
CA SER A 85 -7.40 6.76 4.57
C SER A 85 -6.55 5.49 4.74
N ASP A 86 -5.22 5.53 4.63
CA ASP A 86 -4.38 4.35 4.89
C ASP A 86 -4.14 4.12 6.40
N ALA A 87 -4.53 5.07 7.26
CA ALA A 87 -4.66 4.83 8.70
C ALA A 87 -5.95 4.07 9.05
N ASP A 88 -6.91 4.03 8.12
CA ASP A 88 -8.20 3.31 8.26
C ASP A 88 -8.08 1.84 7.84
N SER A 89 -7.09 1.49 7.01
CA SER A 89 -6.87 0.09 6.59
C SER A 89 -6.50 -0.87 7.74
N GLU A 90 -5.96 -0.36 8.85
CA GLU A 90 -5.74 -1.14 10.08
C GLU A 90 -6.98 -1.19 10.99
N ARG A 91 -7.97 -0.30 10.80
CA ARG A 91 -9.22 -0.27 11.57
C ARG A 91 -10.41 -0.95 10.88
N ASP A 92 -10.46 -0.99 9.55
CA ASP A 92 -11.75 -1.11 8.86
C ASP A 92 -12.38 -2.51 8.73
N ALA A 93 -11.62 -3.60 8.83
CA ALA A 93 -12.24 -4.93 8.64
C ALA A 93 -12.86 -5.49 9.92
N ILE A 94 -12.15 -5.36 11.04
CA ILE A 94 -12.56 -5.94 12.33
C ILE A 94 -13.48 -4.96 13.07
N SER A 95 -13.18 -3.66 13.08
CA SER A 95 -14.06 -2.67 13.72
C SER A 95 -15.41 -2.58 13.01
N ALA A 96 -15.45 -2.62 11.67
CA ALA A 96 -16.73 -2.67 10.95
C ALA A 96 -17.53 -3.95 11.22
N LEU A 97 -16.85 -5.09 11.41
CA LEU A 97 -17.51 -6.35 11.82
C LEU A 97 -18.09 -6.25 13.24
N VAL A 98 -17.39 -5.60 14.17
CA VAL A 98 -17.85 -5.38 15.55
C VAL A 98 -19.02 -4.40 15.59
N ASP A 99 -18.96 -3.32 14.82
CA ASP A 99 -19.99 -2.27 14.76
C ASP A 99 -21.28 -2.75 14.05
N CYS A 100 -21.18 -3.70 13.12
CA CYS A 100 -22.31 -4.30 12.41
C CYS A 100 -22.83 -5.60 13.05
N ALA A 101 -22.18 -6.11 14.10
CA ALA A 101 -22.57 -7.37 14.73
C ALA A 101 -23.79 -7.22 15.65
N VAL A 102 -24.82 -8.03 15.42
CA VAL A 102 -25.89 -8.29 16.40
C VAL A 102 -25.24 -9.00 17.62
N PRO A 103 -25.62 -8.68 18.88
CA PRO A 103 -24.93 -9.16 20.09
C PRO A 103 -24.64 -10.67 20.12
N GLU A 104 -25.52 -11.49 19.57
CA GLU A 104 -25.35 -12.96 19.49
C GLU A 104 -24.13 -13.40 18.67
N LYS A 105 -23.80 -12.68 17.59
CA LYS A 105 -22.63 -12.99 16.75
C LYS A 105 -21.32 -12.58 17.43
N LEU A 106 -21.37 -11.55 18.26
CA LEU A 106 -20.22 -11.07 19.04
C LEU A 106 -19.87 -12.08 20.14
N ILE A 107 -20.88 -12.66 20.81
CA ILE A 107 -20.70 -13.74 21.79
C ILE A 107 -20.09 -14.99 21.14
N ALA A 108 -20.63 -15.45 20.01
CA ALA A 108 -20.10 -16.63 19.31
C ALA A 108 -18.64 -16.42 18.83
N PHE A 109 -18.30 -15.19 18.45
CA PHE A 109 -16.92 -14.81 18.11
C PHE A 109 -16.01 -14.88 19.35
N GLN A 110 -16.45 -14.34 20.48
CA GLN A 110 -15.72 -14.39 21.75
C GLN A 110 -15.47 -15.84 22.20
N GLU A 111 -16.47 -16.74 22.13
CA GLU A 111 -16.31 -18.15 22.47
C GLU A 111 -15.29 -18.87 21.57
N THR A 112 -15.32 -18.57 20.26
CA THR A 112 -14.38 -19.13 19.29
C THR A 112 -12.95 -18.67 19.56
N LEU A 113 -12.78 -17.37 19.87
CA LEU A 113 -11.49 -16.79 20.20
C LEU A 113 -10.96 -17.34 21.54
N LEU A 114 -11.83 -17.50 22.53
CA LEU A 114 -11.48 -18.08 23.83
C LEU A 114 -10.98 -19.53 23.67
N GLY A 115 -11.70 -20.34 22.87
CA GLY A 115 -11.28 -21.69 22.54
C GLY A 115 -9.95 -21.74 21.78
N PHE A 116 -9.71 -20.79 20.89
CA PHE A 116 -8.43 -20.67 20.17
C PHE A 116 -7.26 -20.33 21.11
N VAL A 117 -7.45 -19.33 21.97
CA VAL A 117 -6.44 -18.89 22.96
C VAL A 117 -6.13 -20.02 23.94
N ASN A 118 -7.15 -20.67 24.51
CA ASN A 118 -6.96 -21.78 25.44
C ASN A 118 -6.31 -22.99 24.79
N ARG A 119 -6.54 -23.27 23.50
CA ARG A 119 -5.82 -24.32 22.78
C ARG A 119 -4.31 -24.06 22.71
N HIS A 120 -3.90 -22.80 22.64
CA HIS A 120 -2.49 -22.40 22.61
C HIS A 120 -1.89 -22.32 24.01
N LEU A 121 -2.62 -21.78 24.99
CA LEU A 121 -2.18 -21.60 26.37
C LEU A 121 -2.20 -22.90 27.21
N ALA A 122 -3.05 -23.86 26.87
CA ALA A 122 -3.06 -25.18 27.52
C ALA A 122 -1.72 -25.92 27.36
N LYS A 123 -0.96 -25.62 26.30
CA LYS A 123 0.41 -26.15 26.10
C LYS A 123 1.39 -25.65 27.17
N LEU A 124 1.05 -24.55 27.85
CA LEU A 124 1.81 -23.93 28.92
C LEU A 124 1.12 -24.11 30.29
N ASN A 125 0.10 -24.98 30.39
CA ASN A 125 -0.76 -25.16 31.57
C ASN A 125 -1.47 -23.87 32.03
N LEU A 126 -1.74 -22.96 31.10
CA LEU A 126 -2.47 -21.72 31.36
C LEU A 126 -3.88 -21.82 30.77
N GLN A 127 -4.87 -21.32 31.50
CA GLN A 127 -6.26 -21.21 31.06
C GLN A 127 -6.77 -19.80 31.29
N VAL A 128 -7.41 -19.25 30.26
CA VAL A 128 -8.09 -17.97 30.26
C VAL A 128 -9.60 -18.23 30.34
N THR A 129 -10.28 -17.56 31.25
CA THR A 129 -11.74 -17.68 31.44
C THR A 129 -12.48 -16.46 30.94
N ASN A 130 -11.80 -15.31 30.84
CA ASN A 130 -12.42 -14.07 30.38
C ASN A 130 -11.39 -13.25 29.59
N LEU A 131 -11.66 -13.04 28.30
CA LEU A 131 -10.76 -12.34 27.37
C LEU A 131 -10.63 -10.85 27.67
N GLU A 132 -11.72 -10.18 28.07
CA GLU A 132 -11.76 -8.74 28.34
C GLU A 132 -10.85 -8.36 29.51
N THR A 133 -10.85 -9.17 30.56
CA THR A 133 -10.08 -8.90 31.78
C THR A 133 -8.64 -9.40 31.74
N GLN A 134 -8.33 -10.44 30.95
CA GLN A 134 -7.02 -11.10 30.97
C GLN A 134 -6.17 -10.85 29.73
N VAL A 135 -6.78 -10.42 28.62
CA VAL A 135 -6.09 -10.13 27.35
C VAL A 135 -6.20 -8.64 26.97
N GLY A 136 -7.13 -7.90 27.58
CA GLY A 136 -7.28 -6.46 27.36
C GLY A 136 -7.75 -6.10 25.95
N ILE A 137 -8.65 -6.92 25.39
CA ILE A 137 -9.38 -6.67 24.14
C ILE A 137 -10.86 -6.57 24.48
#